data_AF-A0A2X5PE22-F1
#
_entry.id   AF-A0A2X5PE22-F1
#
_cell.length_a   1.000
_cell.length_b   1.000
_cell.length_c   1.000
_cell.angle_alpha   90.00
_cell.angle_beta   90.00
_cell.angle_gamma   90.00
#
_symmetry.space_group_name_H-M   'P 1'
#
loop_
_entity.id
_entity.type
_entity.pdbx_description
1 polymer ?
#
loop_
_entity_poly.entity_id
_entity_poly.type
_entity_poly.pdbx_seq_one_letter_code
_entity_poly.pdbx_strand_id
1 'polypeptide(L)'
;MTQFSRETFSSALELGRKTLVSVGMHPHQAMRAQLHFRRLDMRMLRELMPNHDDSGQISRVREARRELEDIFNREMQQEKQQLDGWDEFE
;
A
#
# COMPACT_ATOMS: atom_id res chain seq x y z
N MET A 1 -24.21 8.29 -2.92
CA MET A 1 -22.94 7.54 -2.82
C MET A 1 -22.47 7.65 -1.38
N THR A 2 -22.31 6.54 -0.68
CA THR A 2 -21.79 6.54 0.70
C THR A 2 -20.29 6.86 0.67
N GLN A 3 -19.93 8.08 1.08
CA GLN A 3 -18.53 8.49 1.21
C GLN A 3 -18.03 8.01 2.58
N PHE A 4 -17.33 6.87 2.61
CA PHE A 4 -16.70 6.37 3.83
C PHE A 4 -15.24 6.80 3.88
N SER A 5 -14.76 7.12 5.08
CA SER A 5 -13.36 7.43 5.34
C SER A 5 -12.94 6.76 6.64
N ARG A 6 -11.77 6.12 6.65
CA ARG A 6 -11.16 5.64 7.90
C ARG A 6 -10.46 6.81 8.57
N GLU A 7 -10.84 7.09 9.81
CA GLU A 7 -10.41 8.25 10.60
C GLU A 7 -8.89 8.45 10.63
N THR A 8 -8.12 7.37 10.82
CA THR A 8 -6.65 7.46 10.95
C THR A 8 -5.88 7.28 9.64
N PHE A 9 -6.52 6.84 8.56
CA PHE A 9 -5.80 6.39 7.37
C PHE A 9 -4.99 7.51 6.70
N SER A 10 -5.57 8.70 6.56
CA SER A 10 -4.88 9.83 5.93
C SER A 10 -3.63 10.24 6.71
N SER A 11 -3.72 10.26 8.04
CA SER A 11 -2.60 10.60 8.92
C SER A 11 -1.49 9.55 8.88
N ALA A 12 -1.85 8.26 8.92
CA ALA A 12 -0.89 7.16 8.81
C ALA A 12 -0.19 7.14 7.44
N LEU A 13 -0.95 7.42 6.37
CA LEU A 13 -0.42 7.45 5.01
C LEU A 13 0.55 8.63 4.79
N GLU A 14 0.24 9.80 5.36
CA GLU A 14 1.13 10.95 5.34
C GLU A 14 2.39 10.72 6.18
N LEU A 15 2.26 10.10 7.34
CA LEU A 15 3.41 9.69 8.16
C LEU A 15 4.33 8.74 7.38
N GLY A 16 3.76 7.73 6.71
CA GLY A 16 4.53 6.81 5.86
C GLY A 16 5.32 7.54 4.77
N ARG A 17 4.71 8.51 4.06
CA ARG A 17 5.43 9.32 3.07
C ARG A 17 6.60 10.09 3.69
N LYS A 18 6.39 10.73 4.85
CA LYS A 18 7.45 11.47 5.53
C LYS A 18 8.59 10.56 5.97
N THR A 19 8.27 9.36 6.47
CA THR A 19 9.28 8.36 6.82
C THR A 19 10.08 7.92 5.60
N LEU A 20 9.43 7.65 4.45
CA LEU A 20 10.11 7.31 3.19
C LEU A 20 11.13 8.39 2.79
N VAL A 21 10.74 9.66 2.87
CA VAL A 21 11.67 10.78 2.60
C VAL A 21 12.81 10.82 3.61
N SER A 22 12.51 10.62 4.90
CA SER A 22 13.52 10.63 5.96
C SER A 22 14.56 9.52 5.83
N VAL A 23 14.20 8.36 5.25
CA VAL A 23 15.12 7.24 5.04
C VAL A 23 15.86 7.32 3.69
N GLY A 24 15.68 8.41 2.93
CA GLY A 24 16.46 8.71 1.73
C GLY A 24 15.70 8.58 0.40
N MET A 25 14.39 8.29 0.40
CA MET A 25 13.60 8.27 -0.84
C MET A 25 13.38 9.68 -1.37
N HIS A 26 13.51 9.88 -2.69
CA HIS A 26 13.25 11.17 -3.31
C HIS A 26 11.79 11.62 -3.08
N PRO A 27 11.52 12.90 -2.72
CA PRO A 27 10.16 13.35 -2.36
C PRO A 27 9.07 13.04 -3.39
N HIS A 28 9.39 13.13 -4.69
CA HIS A 28 8.46 12.76 -5.76
C HIS A 28 8.16 11.26 -5.80
N GLN A 29 9.15 10.40 -5.53
CA GLN A 29 8.94 8.94 -5.47
C GLN A 29 8.08 8.57 -4.26
N ALA A 30 8.34 9.18 -3.09
CA ALA A 30 7.54 8.97 -1.90
C ALA A 30 6.08 9.41 -2.10
N MET A 31 5.84 10.53 -2.78
CA MET A 31 4.50 10.98 -3.16
C MET A 31 3.81 10.00 -4.11
N ARG A 32 4.53 9.49 -5.12
CA ARG A 32 4.00 8.47 -6.04
C ARG A 32 3.61 7.18 -5.29
N ALA A 33 4.47 6.71 -4.38
CA ALA A 33 4.19 5.54 -3.54
C ALA A 33 2.94 5.76 -2.66
N GLN A 34 2.81 6.94 -2.05
CA GLN A 34 1.65 7.31 -1.24
C GLN A 34 0.34 7.25 -2.04
N LEU A 35 0.31 7.86 -3.24
CA LEU A 35 -0.85 7.86 -4.12
C LEU A 35 -1.20 6.46 -4.62
N HIS A 36 -0.19 5.66 -4.96
CA HIS A 36 -0.37 4.29 -5.39
C HIS A 36 -0.98 3.43 -4.29
N PHE A 37 -0.42 3.49 -3.08
CA PHE A 37 -0.94 2.77 -1.92
C PHE A 37 -2.38 3.16 -1.59
N ARG A 38 -2.71 4.47 -1.60
CA ARG A 38 -4.09 4.93 -1.40
C ARG A 38 -5.07 4.29 -2.39
N ARG A 39 -4.69 4.17 -3.65
CA ARG A 39 -5.56 3.58 -4.69
C ARG A 39 -5.78 2.09 -4.46
N LEU A 40 -4.72 1.34 -4.18
CA LEU A 40 -4.78 -0.10 -3.90
C LEU A 40 -5.62 -0.39 -2.67
N ASP A 41 -5.36 0.32 -1.59
CA ASP A 41 -6.04 0.12 -0.33
C ASP A 41 -7.54 0.48 -0.43
N MET A 42 -7.91 1.56 -1.13
CA MET A 42 -9.34 1.87 -1.36
C MET A 42 -10.03 0.86 -2.26
N ARG A 43 -9.32 0.28 -3.23
CA ARG A 43 -9.83 -0.82 -4.05
C ARG A 43 -10.08 -2.06 -3.18
N MET A 44 -9.08 -2.47 -2.41
CA MET A 44 -9.18 -3.61 -1.49
C MET A 44 -10.32 -3.40 -0.49
N LEU A 45 -10.43 -2.22 0.11
CA LEU A 45 -11.47 -1.94 1.09
C LEU A 45 -12.88 -2.09 0.50
N ARG A 46 -13.09 -1.69 -0.78
CA ARG A 46 -14.36 -1.92 -1.46
C ARG A 46 -14.63 -3.39 -1.77
N GLU A 47 -13.59 -4.14 -2.13
CA GLU A 47 -13.70 -5.59 -2.40
C GLU A 47 -13.99 -6.38 -1.12
N LEU A 48 -13.45 -5.92 0.02
CA LEU A 48 -13.62 -6.57 1.33
C LEU A 48 -14.91 -6.21 2.06
N MET A 49 -15.57 -5.12 1.67
CA MET A 49 -16.91 -4.80 2.18
C MET A 49 -17.93 -5.70 1.46
N PRO A 50 -18.48 -6.76 2.10
CA PRO A 50 -19.72 -7.35 1.62
C PRO A 50 -20.77 -6.25 1.68
N ASN A 51 -21.70 -6.22 0.73
CA ASN A 51 -22.82 -5.28 0.70
C ASN A 51 -23.42 -5.10 2.12
N HIS A 52 -23.06 -3.99 2.78
CA HIS A 52 -23.54 -3.49 4.08
C HIS A 52 -24.33 -4.52 4.92
N ASP A 53 -23.70 -5.58 5.40
CA ASP A 53 -24.27 -6.35 6.50
C ASP A 53 -23.16 -6.85 7.45
N ASP A 54 -23.33 -6.44 8.70
CA ASP A 54 -22.37 -6.50 9.79
C ASP A 54 -22.31 -7.92 10.36
N SER A 55 -21.10 -8.50 10.44
CA SER A 55 -20.64 -9.42 11.51
C SER A 55 -19.52 -10.38 11.09
N GLY A 56 -19.21 -10.55 9.80
CA GLY A 56 -18.18 -11.50 9.33
C GLY A 56 -16.77 -10.95 9.10
N GLN A 57 -16.52 -9.66 9.36
CA GLN A 57 -15.52 -8.89 8.57
C GLN A 57 -14.07 -8.88 9.09
N ILE A 58 -13.83 -9.14 10.37
CA ILE A 58 -12.48 -8.95 10.94
C ILE A 58 -11.48 -10.02 10.45
N SER A 59 -11.95 -11.26 10.22
CA SER A 59 -11.06 -12.36 9.80
C SER A 59 -10.62 -12.21 8.34
N ARG A 60 -11.53 -11.79 7.44
CA ARG A 60 -11.22 -11.63 6.01
C ARG A 60 -10.32 -10.44 5.75
N VAL A 61 -10.48 -9.34 6.50
CA VAL A 61 -9.61 -8.16 6.37
C VAL A 61 -8.17 -8.50 6.78
N ARG A 62 -7.97 -9.32 7.82
CA ARG A 62 -6.62 -9.76 8.21
C ARG A 62 -5.97 -10.65 7.16
N GLU A 63 -6.74 -11.54 6.55
CA GLU A 63 -6.27 -12.42 5.48
C GLU A 63 -5.87 -11.64 4.22
N ALA A 64 -6.73 -10.73 3.75
CA ALA A 64 -6.44 -9.90 2.59
C ALA A 64 -5.27 -8.92 2.82
N ARG A 65 -5.08 -8.43 4.05
CA ARG A 65 -3.88 -7.66 4.41
C ARG A 65 -2.61 -8.48 4.26
N ARG A 66 -2.63 -9.75 4.67
CA ARG A 66 -1.48 -10.65 4.53
C ARG A 66 -1.16 -10.93 3.06
N GLU A 67 -2.19 -11.17 2.24
CA GLU A 67 -2.00 -11.37 0.80
C GLU A 67 -1.42 -10.13 0.10
N LEU A 68 -1.85 -8.92 0.49
CA LEU A 68 -1.25 -7.69 -0.03
C LEU A 68 0.20 -7.51 0.41
N GLU A 69 0.54 -7.82 1.67
CA GLU A 69 1.93 -7.80 2.12
C GLU A 69 2.79 -8.79 1.32
N ASP A 70 2.26 -9.97 0.99
CA ASP A 70 2.95 -10.98 0.18
C ASP A 70 3.10 -10.57 -1.29
N ILE A 71 2.13 -9.85 -1.86
CA ILE A 71 2.26 -9.27 -3.21
C ILE A 71 3.30 -8.15 -3.21
N PHE A 72 3.23 -7.25 -2.23
CA PHE A 72 4.15 -6.13 -2.11
C PHE A 72 5.60 -6.60 -1.94
N ASN A 73 5.84 -7.60 -1.09
CA ASN A 73 7.16 -8.20 -0.91
C ASN A 73 7.69 -8.83 -2.20
N ARG A 74 6.84 -9.48 -3.00
CA ARG A 74 7.21 -10.06 -4.30
C ARG A 74 7.57 -8.99 -5.32
N GLU A 75 6.76 -7.93 -5.44
CA GLU A 75 7.07 -6.83 -6.37
C GLU A 75 8.34 -6.08 -5.97
N MET A 76 8.54 -5.82 -4.67
CA MET A 76 9.78 -5.20 -4.16
C MET A 76 11.02 -6.06 -4.41
N GLN A 77 10.91 -7.39 -4.33
CA GLN A 77 12.00 -8.31 -4.69
C GLN A 77 12.30 -8.26 -6.19
N GLN A 78 11.28 -8.21 -7.04
CA GLN A 78 11.44 -8.07 -8.49
C GLN A 78 12.03 -6.71 -8.90
N GLU A 79 11.71 -5.64 -8.18
CA GLU A 79 12.30 -4.31 -8.39
C GLU A 79 13.78 -4.28 -7.96
N LYS A 80 14.13 -4.94 -6.84
CA LYS A 80 15.55 -5.12 -6.44
C LYS A 80 16.36 -5.92 -7.46
N GLN A 81 15.80 -7.00 -8.01
CA GLN A 81 16.47 -7.79 -9.06
C GLN A 81 16.64 -6.98 -10.36
N GLN A 82 15.73 -6.07 -10.68
CA GLN A 82 15.88 -5.15 -11.82
C GLN A 82 16.92 -4.04 -11.56
N LEU A 83 17.17 -3.67 -10.30
CA LEU A 83 18.23 -2.72 -9.93
C LEU A 83 19.63 -3.32 -10.03
N ASP A 84 19.82 -4.61 -9.70
CA ASP A 84 21.11 -5.33 -9.82
C ASP A 84 21.58 -5.51 -11.28
N GLY A 85 20.69 -5.36 -12.27
CA GLY A 85 21.01 -5.47 -13.69
C GLY A 85 21.66 -4.23 -14.32
N TRP A 86 21.88 -3.16 -13.55
CA TRP A 86 22.49 -1.91 -14.05
C TRP A 86 23.99 -1.79 -13.76
N ASP A 87 24.57 -2.69 -12.94
CA ASP A 87 26.00 -2.65 -12.56
C ASP A 87 26.92 -3.43 -13.53
N GLU A 88 26.43 -3.88 -14.70
CA GLU A 88 27.26 -4.58 -15.70
C GLU A 88 27.86 -3.66 -16.79
N PHE A 89 27.79 -2.33 -16.61
CA PHE A 89 28.46 -1.35 -17.47
C PHE A 89 29.12 -0.21 -16.67
N GLU A 90 30.18 -0.51 -15.90
CA GLU A 90 31.44 0.29 -15.86
C GLU A 90 32.59 -0.46 -15.16
#